data_AF-G9QRV8-F1
#
_entry.id   AF-G9QRV8-F1
#
_cell.length_a   1.000
_cell.length_b   1.000
_cell.length_c   1.000
_cell.angle_alpha   90.00
_cell.angle_beta   90.00
_cell.angle_gamma   90.00
#
_symmetry.space_group_name_H-M   'P 1'
#
loop_
_entity.id
_entity.type
_entity.pdbx_description
1 polymer ?
#
loop_
_entity_poly.entity_id
_entity_poly.type
_entity_poly.pdbx_seq_one_letter_code
_entity_poly.pdbx_strand_id
1 'polypeptide(L)'
;MQISNNLSTHNHLSRENIAREMGFKFNDINEILSNDMGHSMTFSKYARLDDKERAREYDRYDHSLTGFVKGEGEPKVSILGKLMGYDDAFSKDEIDELKKFIDDSGALGLERNPAFEPKGIFKDPLNSKKLSVDDFIDQFANKKILSFIAFGGSKTAELLDSDMSVDEFKGKWAKFALNERFGLELDEGLAKETINSINDLETQNEEDKKEKKFTPIQVTKKSQTYKLEADERFKEIYKFIKSEFDSGKSMFEILEKVAKLKVDKTA
;
A
#
# COMPACT_ATOMS: atom_id res chain seq x y z
N MET A 1 -10.51 -45.67 -61.29
CA MET A 1 -11.21 -44.81 -60.31
C MET A 1 -10.16 -44.03 -59.55
N GLN A 2 -9.98 -42.76 -59.90
CA GLN A 2 -9.21 -41.82 -59.10
C GLN A 2 -10.19 -41.10 -58.18
N ILE A 3 -9.97 -41.19 -56.87
CA ILE A 3 -10.71 -40.40 -55.89
C ILE A 3 -10.01 -39.04 -55.84
N SER A 4 -10.66 -38.04 -56.43
CA SER A 4 -10.23 -36.65 -56.36
C SER A 4 -10.44 -36.13 -54.94
N ASN A 5 -9.39 -36.10 -54.13
CA ASN A 5 -9.34 -35.25 -52.94
C ASN A 5 -9.08 -33.81 -53.39
N ASN A 6 -10.16 -33.09 -53.68
CA ASN A 6 -10.13 -31.63 -53.72
C ASN A 6 -9.95 -31.13 -52.28
N LEU A 7 -8.71 -31.14 -51.77
CA LEU A 7 -8.35 -30.33 -50.62
C LEU A 7 -8.13 -28.91 -51.14
N SER A 8 -9.12 -28.06 -50.91
CA SER A 8 -8.98 -26.61 -51.10
C SER A 8 -7.78 -26.12 -50.31
N THR A 9 -6.73 -25.69 -51.01
CA THR A 9 -5.52 -25.09 -50.44
C THR A 9 -5.82 -23.66 -50.03
N HIS A 10 -6.66 -23.45 -49.02
CA HIS A 10 -6.89 -22.11 -48.46
C HIS A 10 -6.60 -22.15 -46.95
N ASN A 11 -5.42 -21.60 -46.60
CA ASN A 11 -4.98 -21.18 -45.26
C ASN A 11 -4.55 -22.24 -44.24
N HIS A 12 -3.40 -22.88 -44.48
CA HIS A 12 -2.63 -23.61 -43.46
C HIS A 12 -2.08 -22.69 -42.33
N LEU A 13 -2.17 -21.36 -42.49
CA LEU A 13 -1.72 -20.34 -41.55
C LEU A 13 -2.89 -19.59 -40.88
N SER A 14 -4.12 -20.09 -40.96
CA SER A 14 -5.22 -19.48 -40.20
C SER A 14 -4.95 -19.62 -38.70
N ARG A 15 -5.36 -18.61 -37.93
CA ARG A 15 -5.20 -18.60 -36.47
C ARG A 15 -5.97 -19.77 -35.81
N GLU A 16 -7.07 -20.24 -36.40
CA GLU A 16 -7.76 -21.48 -35.96
C GLU A 16 -6.79 -22.66 -35.98
N ASN A 17 -6.10 -22.86 -37.10
CA ASN A 17 -5.29 -24.04 -37.34
C ASN A 17 -4.08 -24.05 -36.41
N ILE A 18 -3.45 -22.89 -36.21
CA ILE A 18 -2.35 -22.71 -35.24
C ILE A 18 -2.83 -23.01 -33.81
N ALA A 19 -4.00 -22.49 -33.40
CA ALA A 19 -4.53 -22.72 -32.06
C ALA A 19 -4.89 -24.20 -31.80
N ARG A 20 -5.49 -24.88 -32.80
CA ARG A 20 -5.78 -26.33 -32.72
C ARG A 20 -4.52 -27.18 -32.72
N GLU A 21 -3.51 -26.83 -33.53
CA GLU A 21 -2.20 -27.50 -33.55
C GLU A 21 -1.46 -27.33 -32.22
N MET A 22 -1.61 -26.19 -31.54
CA MET A 22 -1.09 -25.96 -30.18
C MET A 22 -1.93 -26.62 -29.06
N GLY A 23 -2.99 -27.36 -29.40
CA GLY A 23 -3.79 -28.15 -28.44
C GLY A 23 -4.88 -27.37 -27.70
N PHE A 24 -5.20 -26.13 -28.11
CA PHE A 24 -6.33 -25.40 -27.55
C PHE A 24 -7.66 -26.01 -28.01
N LYS A 25 -8.57 -26.22 -27.06
CA LYS A 25 -9.96 -26.66 -27.32
C LYS A 25 -10.90 -25.47 -27.21
N PHE A 26 -11.72 -25.26 -28.22
CA PHE A 26 -12.67 -24.17 -28.32
C PHE A 26 -13.88 -24.61 -29.16
N ASN A 27 -15.05 -24.05 -28.88
CA ASN A 27 -16.27 -24.35 -29.63
C ASN A 27 -16.48 -23.35 -30.78
N ASP A 28 -16.03 -22.11 -30.60
CA ASP A 28 -16.03 -21.04 -31.61
C ASP A 28 -14.65 -20.36 -31.63
N ILE A 29 -14.07 -20.10 -32.81
CA ILE A 29 -12.79 -19.36 -32.89
C ILE A 29 -12.93 -17.98 -32.25
N ASN A 30 -14.13 -17.40 -32.24
CA ASN A 30 -14.40 -16.14 -31.56
C ASN A 30 -14.16 -16.22 -30.05
N GLU A 31 -14.13 -17.41 -29.43
CA GLU A 31 -13.72 -17.60 -28.03
C GLU A 31 -12.21 -17.39 -27.84
N ILE A 32 -11.39 -17.71 -28.85
CA ILE A 32 -9.94 -17.44 -28.87
C ILE A 32 -9.63 -16.03 -29.37
N LEU A 33 -10.47 -15.51 -30.27
CA LEU A 33 -10.37 -14.14 -30.80
C LEU A 33 -11.07 -13.12 -29.92
N SER A 34 -11.76 -13.56 -28.86
CA SER A 34 -12.42 -12.67 -27.91
C SER A 34 -11.33 -11.86 -27.25
N ASN A 35 -11.19 -10.62 -27.69
CA ASN A 35 -10.38 -9.66 -26.97
C ASN A 35 -11.08 -9.22 -25.69
N ASP A 36 -12.32 -9.65 -25.43
CA ASP A 36 -13.04 -9.29 -24.22
C ASP A 36 -12.36 -9.88 -23.00
N MET A 37 -11.95 -9.00 -22.10
CA MET A 37 -11.34 -9.34 -20.83
C MET A 37 -12.35 -9.25 -19.68
N GLY A 38 -13.62 -8.92 -19.96
CA GLY A 38 -14.60 -8.55 -18.95
C GLY A 38 -14.48 -7.08 -18.54
N HIS A 39 -15.41 -6.60 -17.71
CA HIS A 39 -15.45 -5.21 -17.21
C HIS A 39 -15.34 -4.13 -18.30
N SER A 40 -15.93 -4.38 -19.47
CA SER A 40 -15.83 -3.49 -20.65
C SER A 40 -14.38 -3.23 -21.13
N MET A 41 -13.46 -4.15 -20.81
CA MET A 41 -12.06 -4.08 -21.20
C MET A 41 -11.80 -5.04 -22.36
N THR A 42 -10.95 -4.61 -23.29
CA THR A 42 -10.40 -5.51 -24.30
C THR A 42 -8.90 -5.61 -24.19
N PHE A 43 -8.29 -6.72 -24.60
CA PHE A 43 -6.83 -6.88 -24.61
C PHE A 43 -6.13 -5.74 -25.36
N SER A 44 -6.69 -5.32 -26.50
CA SER A 44 -6.14 -4.21 -27.28
C SER A 44 -6.25 -2.84 -26.58
N LYS A 45 -7.27 -2.63 -25.75
CA LYS A 45 -7.43 -1.42 -24.92
C LYS A 45 -6.45 -1.51 -23.75
N TYR A 46 -6.46 -2.63 -23.02
CA TYR A 46 -5.58 -2.92 -21.89
C TYR A 46 -4.10 -2.73 -22.22
N ALA A 47 -3.65 -3.27 -23.36
CA ALA A 47 -2.25 -3.19 -23.78
C ALA A 47 -1.77 -1.76 -24.14
N ARG A 48 -2.70 -0.81 -24.35
CA ARG A 48 -2.39 0.60 -24.63
C ARG A 48 -2.37 1.48 -23.38
N LEU A 49 -3.00 1.04 -22.30
CA LEU A 49 -3.04 1.76 -21.03
C LEU A 49 -1.68 1.69 -20.34
N ASP A 50 -1.33 2.73 -19.59
CA ASP A 50 -0.19 2.69 -18.68
C ASP A 50 -0.46 1.83 -17.43
N ASP A 51 0.53 1.65 -16.55
CA ASP A 51 0.37 0.82 -15.35
C ASP A 51 -0.72 1.34 -14.38
N LYS A 52 -0.83 2.67 -14.21
CA LYS A 52 -1.84 3.30 -13.34
C LYS A 52 -3.23 3.10 -13.92
N GLU A 53 -3.38 3.30 -15.22
CA GLU A 53 -4.63 3.11 -15.95
C GLU A 53 -5.05 1.64 -15.99
N ARG A 54 -4.13 0.70 -16.22
CA ARG A 54 -4.42 -0.74 -16.13
C ARG A 54 -4.91 -1.13 -14.74
N ALA A 55 -4.25 -0.62 -13.70
CA ALA A 55 -4.64 -0.85 -12.33
C ALA A 55 -6.06 -0.32 -12.02
N ARG A 56 -6.32 0.91 -12.46
CA ARG A 56 -7.59 1.63 -12.27
C ARG A 56 -8.76 1.00 -13.00
N GLU A 57 -8.56 0.67 -14.28
CA GLU A 57 -9.64 0.31 -15.21
C GLU A 57 -9.92 -1.19 -15.25
N TYR A 58 -9.00 -2.03 -14.74
CA TYR A 58 -9.13 -3.48 -14.89
C TYR A 58 -8.53 -4.31 -13.74
N ASP A 59 -7.27 -4.10 -13.38
CA ASP A 59 -6.58 -5.07 -12.50
C ASP A 59 -7.21 -5.16 -11.10
N ARG A 60 -7.80 -4.05 -10.63
CA ARG A 60 -8.48 -3.97 -9.33
C ARG A 60 -9.72 -4.87 -9.19
N TYR A 61 -10.27 -5.42 -10.28
CA TYR A 61 -11.40 -6.34 -10.15
C TYR A 61 -10.94 -7.69 -9.58
N ASP A 62 -9.79 -8.17 -10.03
CA ASP A 62 -9.32 -9.51 -9.70
C ASP A 62 -8.21 -9.52 -8.64
N HIS A 63 -7.44 -8.44 -8.52
CA HIS A 63 -6.21 -8.40 -7.74
C HIS A 63 -6.22 -7.29 -6.68
N SER A 64 -5.68 -7.62 -5.52
CA SER A 64 -5.28 -6.64 -4.49
C SER A 64 -3.87 -6.15 -4.75
N LEU A 65 -3.47 -5.07 -4.07
CA LEU A 65 -2.14 -4.46 -4.18
C LEU A 65 -1.84 -3.96 -5.60
N THR A 66 -2.88 -3.47 -6.28
CA THR A 66 -2.77 -2.82 -7.60
C THR A 66 -2.56 -1.31 -7.49
N GLY A 67 -2.76 -0.75 -6.29
CA GLY A 67 -2.82 0.70 -6.05
C GLY A 67 -4.25 1.27 -6.07
N PHE A 68 -5.26 0.43 -6.36
CA PHE A 68 -6.67 0.77 -6.21
C PHE A 68 -7.35 -0.28 -5.34
N VAL A 69 -8.35 0.15 -4.56
CA VAL A 69 -9.14 -0.77 -3.74
C VAL A 69 -9.76 -1.83 -4.64
N LYS A 70 -9.65 -3.10 -4.25
CA LYS A 70 -10.26 -4.19 -4.99
C LYS A 70 -11.79 -4.10 -5.01
N GLY A 71 -12.41 -4.30 -6.17
CA GLY A 71 -13.85 -4.48 -6.30
C GLY A 71 -14.55 -3.62 -7.35
N GLU A 72 -15.88 -3.64 -7.33
CA GLU A 72 -16.74 -2.93 -8.28
C GLU A 72 -16.91 -1.44 -7.97
N GLY A 73 -17.49 -0.69 -8.91
CA GLY A 73 -17.86 0.71 -8.73
C GLY A 73 -16.75 1.71 -9.08
N GLU A 74 -16.81 2.90 -8.48
CA GLU A 74 -15.83 3.96 -8.72
C GLU A 74 -14.44 3.56 -8.20
N PRO A 75 -13.38 3.71 -9.01
CA PRO A 75 -12.03 3.37 -8.60
C PRO A 75 -11.54 4.33 -7.51
N LYS A 76 -11.19 3.77 -6.35
CA LYS A 76 -10.63 4.50 -5.23
C LYS A 76 -9.16 4.16 -5.07
N VAL A 77 -8.32 5.18 -4.95
CA VAL A 77 -6.88 5.00 -4.73
C VAL A 77 -6.67 4.44 -3.32
N SER A 78 -5.95 3.34 -3.20
CA SER A 78 -5.63 2.72 -1.91
C SER A 78 -4.41 3.38 -1.26
N ILE A 79 -4.06 3.00 -0.02
CA ILE A 79 -2.80 3.43 0.62
C ILE A 79 -1.59 3.07 -0.25
N LEU A 80 -1.56 1.86 -0.83
CA LEU A 80 -0.50 1.49 -1.79
C LEU A 80 -0.50 2.42 -3.00
N GLY A 81 -1.68 2.77 -3.53
CA GLY A 81 -1.79 3.70 -4.64
C GLY A 81 -1.21 5.08 -4.33
N LYS A 82 -1.42 5.59 -3.11
CA LYS A 82 -0.79 6.83 -2.65
C LYS A 82 0.72 6.71 -2.62
N LEU A 83 1.25 5.60 -2.08
CA LEU A 83 2.70 5.32 -2.05
C LEU A 83 3.32 5.21 -3.47
N MET A 84 2.54 4.76 -4.44
CA MET A 84 2.91 4.68 -5.86
C MET A 84 2.75 6.00 -6.62
N GLY A 85 2.18 7.04 -6.00
CA GLY A 85 1.91 8.33 -6.65
C GLY A 85 0.68 8.31 -7.57
N TYR A 86 -0.30 7.43 -7.32
CA TYR A 86 -1.53 7.37 -8.11
C TYR A 86 -2.57 8.42 -7.68
N ASP A 87 -2.42 9.01 -6.49
CA ASP A 87 -3.24 10.11 -6.01
C ASP A 87 -2.58 11.45 -6.32
N ASP A 88 -3.07 12.16 -7.33
CA ASP A 88 -2.51 13.44 -7.77
C ASP A 88 -2.69 14.56 -6.72
N ALA A 89 -3.57 14.37 -5.73
CA ALA A 89 -3.73 15.29 -4.60
C ALA A 89 -2.70 15.06 -3.49
N PHE A 90 -1.92 13.99 -3.56
CA PHE A 90 -0.94 13.60 -2.54
C PHE A 90 0.45 14.01 -3.02
N SER A 91 1.10 14.90 -2.27
CA SER A 91 2.39 15.47 -2.65
C SER A 91 3.53 14.46 -2.48
N LYS A 92 4.66 14.73 -3.15
CA LYS A 92 5.84 13.88 -3.04
C LYS A 92 6.39 13.82 -1.60
N ASP A 93 6.37 14.94 -0.89
CA ASP A 93 6.84 15.00 0.49
C ASP A 93 5.95 14.14 1.40
N GLU A 94 4.62 14.20 1.23
CA GLU A 94 3.68 13.33 1.96
C GLU A 94 3.88 11.83 1.65
N ILE A 95 4.23 11.50 0.39
CA ILE A 95 4.59 10.13 -0.01
C ILE A 95 5.87 9.69 0.71
N ASP A 96 6.91 10.50 0.69
CA ASP A 96 8.22 10.17 1.27
C ASP A 96 8.12 10.03 2.80
N GLU A 97 7.31 10.86 3.46
CA GLU A 97 7.00 10.73 4.88
C GLU A 97 6.23 9.44 5.22
N LEU A 98 5.23 9.08 4.40
CA LEU A 98 4.47 7.85 4.59
C LEU A 98 5.36 6.61 4.37
N LYS A 99 6.21 6.63 3.34
CA LYS A 99 7.22 5.59 3.10
C LYS A 99 8.15 5.46 4.29
N LYS A 100 8.71 6.58 4.77
CA LYS A 100 9.59 6.61 5.93
C LYS A 100 8.91 6.05 7.18
N PHE A 101 7.64 6.37 7.42
CA PHE A 101 6.89 5.83 8.57
C PHE A 101 6.74 4.30 8.51
N ILE A 102 6.35 3.76 7.35
CA ILE A 102 6.22 2.31 7.14
C ILE A 102 7.60 1.65 7.23
N ASP A 103 8.62 2.27 6.64
CA ASP A 103 9.99 1.80 6.73
C ASP A 103 10.41 1.78 8.19
N ASP A 104 10.43 2.89 8.93
CA ASP A 104 10.80 2.96 10.35
C ASP A 104 10.13 1.87 11.20
N SER A 105 8.87 1.53 10.89
CA SER A 105 8.15 0.42 11.54
C SER A 105 8.81 -0.95 11.40
N GLY A 106 9.52 -1.22 10.31
CA GLY A 106 10.17 -2.50 10.01
C GLY A 106 9.23 -3.70 9.92
N ALA A 107 7.92 -3.45 9.80
CA ALA A 107 6.90 -4.51 9.78
C ALA A 107 6.59 -5.05 8.39
N LEU A 108 6.97 -4.30 7.34
CA LEU A 108 6.72 -4.70 5.98
C LEU A 108 7.43 -6.02 5.66
N GLY A 109 6.67 -7.03 5.25
CA GLY A 109 7.19 -8.35 4.92
C GLY A 109 7.32 -9.34 6.09
N LEU A 110 6.93 -8.98 7.32
CA LEU A 110 6.95 -9.91 8.46
C LEU A 110 5.94 -11.07 8.31
N GLU A 111 4.76 -10.78 7.77
CA GLU A 111 3.72 -11.78 7.49
C GLU A 111 3.95 -12.55 6.18
N ARG A 112 5.07 -12.32 5.48
CA ARG A 112 5.29 -12.96 4.17
C ARG A 112 5.38 -14.48 4.35
N ASN A 113 4.63 -15.21 3.55
CA ASN A 113 4.64 -16.67 3.60
C ASN A 113 6.04 -17.24 3.24
N PRO A 114 6.75 -17.91 4.19
CA PRO A 114 8.10 -18.43 3.96
C PRO A 114 8.13 -19.61 2.99
N ALA A 115 7.00 -20.30 2.76
CA ALA A 115 6.90 -21.37 1.78
C ALA A 115 7.07 -20.88 0.32
N PHE A 116 6.97 -19.57 0.12
CA PHE A 116 7.15 -18.91 -1.19
C PHE A 116 8.44 -18.11 -1.26
N GLU A 117 9.50 -18.52 -0.55
CA GLU A 117 10.88 -18.14 -0.89
C GLU A 117 11.33 -18.92 -2.14
N PRO A 118 11.18 -18.38 -3.37
CA PRO A 118 11.63 -19.08 -4.55
C PRO A 118 13.14 -18.85 -4.58
N LYS A 119 13.90 -19.81 -4.08
CA LYS A 119 15.37 -19.80 -4.16
C LYS A 119 15.77 -19.46 -5.59
N GLY A 120 16.42 -18.30 -5.79
CA GLY A 120 16.91 -17.86 -7.10
C GLY A 120 16.00 -16.91 -7.90
N ILE A 121 14.81 -16.52 -7.42
CA ILE A 121 13.99 -15.46 -8.07
C ILE A 121 14.27 -14.07 -7.48
N PHE A 122 14.53 -13.99 -6.17
CA PHE A 122 14.93 -12.75 -5.51
C PHE A 122 16.45 -12.65 -5.44
N LYS A 123 17.00 -11.47 -5.78
CA LYS A 123 18.47 -11.21 -5.82
C LYS A 123 19.16 -11.39 -4.47
N ASP A 124 18.43 -11.24 -3.37
CA ASP A 124 18.93 -11.45 -2.01
C ASP A 124 18.11 -12.52 -1.28
N PRO A 125 18.74 -13.39 -0.47
CA PRO A 125 18.04 -14.20 0.52
C PRO A 125 17.21 -13.28 1.40
N LEU A 126 15.91 -13.50 1.37
CA LEU A 126 14.85 -12.63 1.86
C LEU A 126 14.75 -12.60 3.40
N ASN A 127 15.84 -12.99 4.08
CA ASN A 127 15.98 -13.31 5.51
C ASN A 127 17.04 -12.45 6.24
N SER A 128 17.56 -11.37 5.65
CA SER A 128 18.54 -10.50 6.34
C SER A 128 18.32 -9.00 6.22
N LYS A 129 17.33 -8.54 5.45
CA LYS A 129 17.10 -7.11 5.22
C LYS A 129 15.64 -6.76 5.44
N LYS A 130 15.41 -5.77 6.29
CA LYS A 130 14.16 -5.02 6.41
C LYS A 130 13.70 -4.61 5.00
N LEU A 131 12.51 -5.04 4.60
CA LEU A 131 11.96 -4.72 3.30
C LEU A 131 11.52 -3.26 3.30
N SER A 132 12.11 -2.43 2.43
CA SER A 132 11.66 -1.05 2.28
C SER A 132 10.37 -0.97 1.47
N VAL A 133 9.62 0.13 1.57
CA VAL A 133 8.43 0.36 0.74
C VAL A 133 8.77 0.35 -0.74
N ASP A 134 9.88 0.97 -1.15
CA ASP A 134 10.30 0.98 -2.55
C ASP A 134 10.65 -0.44 -3.04
N ASP A 135 11.41 -1.20 -2.24
CA ASP A 135 11.69 -2.60 -2.55
C ASP A 135 10.40 -3.43 -2.65
N PHE A 136 9.41 -3.16 -1.80
CA PHE A 136 8.11 -3.83 -1.84
C PHE A 136 7.33 -3.48 -3.10
N ILE A 137 7.27 -2.20 -3.48
CA ILE A 137 6.59 -1.75 -4.69
C ILE A 137 7.25 -2.38 -5.92
N ASP A 138 8.59 -2.33 -6.03
CA ASP A 138 9.32 -2.89 -7.16
C ASP A 138 9.12 -4.42 -7.32
N GLN A 139 9.07 -5.14 -6.19
CA GLN A 139 8.95 -6.59 -6.17
C GLN A 139 7.50 -7.07 -6.31
N PHE A 140 6.54 -6.35 -5.72
CA PHE A 140 5.19 -6.87 -5.52
C PHE A 140 4.10 -5.97 -6.09
N ALA A 141 4.28 -4.65 -6.21
CA ALA A 141 3.25 -3.82 -6.85
C ALA A 141 3.17 -4.18 -8.35
N ASN A 142 1.94 -4.26 -8.88
CA ASN A 142 1.64 -4.66 -10.27
C ASN A 142 2.04 -6.10 -10.66
N LYS A 143 2.74 -6.86 -9.82
CA LYS A 143 3.06 -8.29 -10.04
C LYS A 143 2.00 -9.22 -9.46
N LYS A 144 0.75 -9.00 -9.88
CA LYS A 144 -0.52 -9.65 -9.46
C LYS A 144 -0.40 -11.05 -8.81
N ILE A 145 0.20 -12.01 -9.51
CA ILE A 145 0.34 -13.39 -9.04
C ILE A 145 1.30 -13.49 -7.85
N LEU A 146 2.43 -12.80 -7.91
CA LEU A 146 3.43 -12.79 -6.84
C LEU A 146 2.90 -12.07 -5.60
N SER A 147 2.18 -10.95 -5.76
CA SER A 147 1.58 -10.20 -4.65
C SER A 147 0.54 -11.06 -3.91
N PHE A 148 -0.35 -11.73 -4.66
CA PHE A 148 -1.35 -12.64 -4.09
C PHE A 148 -0.70 -13.81 -3.34
N ILE A 149 0.33 -14.43 -3.92
CA ILE A 149 1.02 -15.56 -3.29
C ILE A 149 1.77 -15.15 -2.02
N ALA A 150 2.45 -14.00 -2.04
CA ALA A 150 3.31 -13.57 -0.95
C ALA A 150 2.52 -12.93 0.21
N PHE A 151 1.43 -12.23 -0.08
CA PHE A 151 0.69 -11.39 0.87
C PHE A 151 -0.83 -11.60 0.86
N GLY A 152 -1.37 -12.52 0.05
CA GLY A 152 -2.80 -12.79 0.00
C GLY A 152 -3.36 -13.16 1.38
N GLY A 153 -4.37 -12.42 1.84
CA GLY A 153 -4.99 -12.62 3.16
C GLY A 153 -4.15 -12.15 4.35
N SER A 154 -2.99 -11.52 4.13
CA SER A 154 -2.18 -10.91 5.19
C SER A 154 -2.79 -9.59 5.68
N LYS A 155 -2.50 -9.20 6.92
CA LYS A 155 -2.90 -7.89 7.43
C LYS A 155 -2.22 -6.75 6.67
N THR A 156 -0.98 -6.97 6.25
CA THR A 156 -0.23 -6.06 5.38
C THR A 156 -1.00 -5.75 4.10
N ALA A 157 -1.51 -6.78 3.42
CA ALA A 157 -2.28 -6.57 2.20
C ALA A 157 -3.61 -5.85 2.48
N GLU A 158 -4.32 -6.23 3.53
CA GLU A 158 -5.58 -5.57 3.94
C GLU A 158 -5.38 -4.07 4.19
N LEU A 159 -4.34 -3.69 4.93
CA LEU A 159 -4.07 -2.29 5.26
C LEU A 159 -3.65 -1.48 4.02
N LEU A 160 -2.76 -2.03 3.20
CA LEU A 160 -2.26 -1.36 2.00
C LEU A 160 -3.29 -1.26 0.86
N ASP A 161 -4.25 -2.17 0.80
CA ASP A 161 -5.31 -2.19 -0.23
C ASP A 161 -6.55 -1.34 0.14
N SER A 162 -6.57 -0.72 1.33
CA SER A 162 -7.70 0.08 1.82
C SER A 162 -7.73 1.53 1.30
N ASP A 163 -8.93 2.14 1.23
CA ASP A 163 -9.17 3.57 0.93
C ASP A 163 -9.21 4.46 2.18
N MET A 164 -8.67 4.01 3.32
CA MET A 164 -8.69 4.80 4.55
C MET A 164 -7.81 6.04 4.46
N SER A 165 -7.98 6.98 5.41
CA SER A 165 -7.10 8.15 5.49
C SER A 165 -5.69 7.75 5.95
N VAL A 166 -4.69 8.58 5.64
CA VAL A 166 -3.30 8.34 6.05
C VAL A 166 -3.17 8.29 7.57
N ASP A 167 -3.88 9.13 8.32
CA ASP A 167 -3.85 9.13 9.78
C ASP A 167 -4.46 7.84 10.36
N GLU A 168 -5.58 7.38 9.79
CA GLU A 168 -6.20 6.11 10.19
C GLU A 168 -5.27 4.93 9.88
N PHE A 169 -4.64 4.95 8.71
CA PHE A 169 -3.65 3.95 8.32
C PHE A 169 -2.45 3.95 9.28
N LYS A 170 -1.85 5.10 9.59
CA LYS A 170 -0.69 5.20 10.50
C LYS A 170 -1.01 4.58 11.87
N GLY A 171 -2.19 4.84 12.42
CA GLY A 171 -2.64 4.24 13.68
C GLY A 171 -2.78 2.71 13.61
N LYS A 172 -3.49 2.20 12.60
CA LYS A 172 -3.69 0.75 12.41
C LYS A 172 -2.39 0.02 12.09
N TRP A 173 -1.53 0.62 11.26
CA TRP A 173 -0.21 0.10 10.91
C TRP A 173 0.71 0.07 12.12
N ALA A 174 0.75 1.13 12.94
CA ALA A 174 1.54 1.16 14.16
C ALA A 174 1.16 0.04 15.12
N LYS A 175 -0.15 -0.14 15.36
CA LYS A 175 -0.66 -1.23 16.20
C LYS A 175 -0.24 -2.60 15.68
N PHE A 176 -0.42 -2.84 14.38
CA PHE A 176 0.01 -4.07 13.72
C PHE A 176 1.52 -4.31 13.87
N ALA A 177 2.33 -3.33 13.49
CA ALA A 177 3.79 -3.41 13.51
C ALA A 177 4.37 -3.63 14.91
N LEU A 178 3.83 -2.95 15.93
CA LEU A 178 4.28 -3.09 17.31
C LEU A 178 3.94 -4.47 17.89
N ASN A 179 2.78 -5.01 17.55
CA ASN A 179 2.40 -6.36 17.96
C ASN A 179 3.32 -7.40 17.30
N GLU A 180 3.45 -7.36 15.97
CA GLU A 180 4.26 -8.34 15.23
C GLU A 180 5.74 -8.31 15.61
N ARG A 181 6.31 -7.13 15.88
CA ARG A 181 7.75 -7.00 16.18
C ARG A 181 8.09 -7.19 17.64
N PHE A 182 7.22 -6.75 18.54
CA PHE A 182 7.57 -6.58 19.95
C PHE A 182 6.55 -7.19 20.91
N GLY A 183 5.44 -7.74 20.41
CA GLY A 183 4.32 -8.21 21.25
C GLY A 183 3.69 -7.08 22.07
N LEU A 184 3.78 -5.84 21.59
CA LEU A 184 3.25 -4.67 22.27
C LEU A 184 1.84 -4.35 21.78
N GLU A 185 0.90 -4.22 22.72
CA GLU A 185 -0.43 -3.71 22.41
C GLU A 185 -0.42 -2.18 22.42
N LEU A 186 -0.93 -1.59 21.34
CA LEU A 186 -1.17 -0.15 21.25
C LEU A 186 -2.68 0.10 21.15
N ASP A 187 -3.19 0.84 22.12
CA ASP A 187 -4.55 1.38 22.09
C ASP A 187 -4.70 2.39 20.96
N GLU A 188 -5.80 2.30 20.20
CA GLU A 188 -6.03 3.12 19.01
C GLU A 188 -6.24 4.60 19.35
N GLY A 189 -6.88 4.89 20.48
CA GLY A 189 -7.03 6.25 21.00
C GLY A 189 -5.66 6.88 21.30
N LEU A 190 -4.81 6.16 22.03
CA LEU A 190 -3.45 6.60 22.33
C LEU A 190 -2.58 6.75 21.07
N ALA A 191 -2.70 5.84 20.10
CA ALA A 191 -1.98 5.93 18.83
C ALA A 191 -2.34 7.25 18.13
N LYS A 192 -3.64 7.52 18.02
CA LYS A 192 -4.17 8.73 17.38
C LYS A 192 -3.73 10.00 18.11
N GLU A 193 -3.80 10.02 19.44
CA GLU A 193 -3.35 11.16 20.26
C GLU A 193 -1.85 11.41 20.10
N THR A 194 -1.05 10.35 20.05
CA THR A 194 0.41 10.44 19.87
C THR A 194 0.74 10.98 18.48
N ILE A 195 0.11 10.45 17.43
CA ILE A 195 0.27 10.92 16.05
C ILE A 195 -0.12 12.40 15.95
N ASN A 196 -1.28 12.78 16.48
CA ASN A 196 -1.74 14.17 16.48
C ASN A 196 -0.75 15.10 17.20
N SER A 197 -0.25 14.69 18.37
CA SER A 197 0.75 15.47 19.12
C SER A 197 2.04 15.67 18.33
N ILE A 198 2.49 14.67 17.58
CA ILE A 198 3.68 14.75 16.74
C ILE A 198 3.43 15.69 15.55
N ASN A 199 2.30 15.54 14.85
CA ASN A 199 1.93 16.43 13.75
C ASN A 199 1.83 17.90 14.21
N ASP A 200 1.27 18.15 15.39
CA ASP A 200 1.21 19.49 15.99
C ASP A 200 2.62 20.05 16.29
N LEU A 201 3.56 19.20 16.71
CA LEU A 201 4.96 19.61 16.94
C LEU A 201 5.72 19.87 15.63
N GLU A 202 5.47 19.08 14.59
CA GLU A 202 6.03 19.28 13.24
C GLU A 202 5.56 20.61 12.63
N THR A 203 4.26 20.89 12.72
CA THR A 203 3.68 22.15 12.23
C THR A 203 4.21 23.38 12.98
N GLN A 204 4.33 23.31 14.30
CA GLN A 204 4.96 24.38 15.10
C GLN A 204 6.42 24.60 14.70
N ASN A 205 7.21 23.54 14.53
CA ASN A 205 8.60 23.65 14.09
C ASN A 205 8.74 24.22 12.67
N GLU A 206 7.79 23.94 11.78
CA GLU A 206 7.76 24.58 10.47
C GLU A 206 7.42 26.07 10.53
N GLU A 207 6.44 26.44 11.36
CA GLU A 207 6.06 27.84 11.60
C GLU A 207 7.24 28.62 12.20
N ASP A 208 7.92 28.09 13.22
CA ASP A 208 9.12 28.69 13.81
C ASP A 208 10.27 28.84 12.80
N LYS A 209 10.39 27.91 11.84
CA LYS A 209 11.36 28.01 10.72
C LYS A 209 10.93 29.05 9.68
N LYS A 210 9.62 29.22 9.45
CA LYS A 210 9.03 30.22 8.53
C LYS A 210 9.00 31.64 9.14
N GLU A 211 8.90 31.78 10.46
CA GLU A 211 8.87 33.07 11.19
C GLU A 211 10.15 33.92 11.08
N LYS A 212 11.24 33.39 10.47
CA LYS A 212 12.39 34.22 10.02
C LYS A 212 12.10 35.08 8.78
N LYS A 213 10.90 35.01 8.20
CA LYS A 213 10.38 35.96 7.21
C LYS A 213 8.96 36.37 7.58
N PHE A 214 8.85 37.50 8.27
CA PHE A 214 7.58 38.10 8.64
C PHE A 214 6.77 38.48 7.39
N THR A 215 5.63 37.82 7.16
CA THR A 215 4.51 38.38 6.39
C THR A 215 3.22 38.11 7.15
N PRO A 216 2.40 39.13 7.43
CA PRO A 216 1.19 38.96 8.22
C PRO A 216 0.09 38.33 7.36
N ILE A 217 -0.34 37.12 7.67
CA ILE A 217 -1.58 36.54 7.12
C ILE A 217 -2.43 35.96 8.23
N GLN A 218 -3.71 36.35 8.22
CA GLN A 218 -4.76 35.91 9.13
C GLN A 218 -5.03 34.41 8.97
N VAL A 219 -4.76 33.63 10.02
CA VAL A 219 -5.08 32.21 10.07
C VAL A 219 -6.47 32.02 10.66
N THR A 220 -7.45 31.64 9.83
CA THR A 220 -8.64 30.92 10.29
C THR A 220 -8.47 29.43 9.98
N LYS A 221 -7.69 28.74 10.81
CA LYS A 221 -7.83 27.29 11.00
C LYS A 221 -8.16 27.10 12.47
N LYS A 222 -9.37 26.62 12.75
CA LYS A 222 -9.79 26.23 14.10
C LYS A 222 -8.92 25.05 14.53
N SER A 223 -7.82 25.30 15.22
CA SER A 223 -7.24 24.28 16.11
C SER A 223 -8.36 23.89 17.06
N GLN A 224 -8.92 22.70 16.90
CA GLN A 224 -9.76 22.15 17.96
C GLN A 224 -8.80 21.85 19.10
N THR A 225 -8.62 22.84 19.98
CA THR A 225 -8.05 22.62 21.30
C THR A 225 -8.96 21.62 21.98
N TYR A 226 -8.55 20.35 21.98
CA TYR A 226 -9.36 19.28 22.54
C TYR A 226 -9.63 19.58 24.01
N LYS A 227 -10.91 19.81 24.32
CA LYS A 227 -11.44 19.80 25.68
C LYS A 227 -11.63 18.35 26.09
N LEU A 228 -10.56 17.72 26.55
CA LEU A 228 -10.64 16.59 27.46
C LEU A 228 -10.03 17.08 28.77
N GLU A 229 -10.68 16.78 29.88
CA GLU A 229 -10.17 17.10 31.21
C GLU A 229 -8.68 16.75 31.24
N ALA A 230 -7.85 17.78 31.44
CA ALA A 230 -6.41 17.66 31.27
C ALA A 230 -5.83 16.86 32.43
N ASP A 231 -6.06 15.55 32.41
CA ASP A 231 -5.48 14.58 33.31
C ASP A 231 -3.97 14.82 33.32
N GLU A 232 -3.39 14.89 34.52
CA GLU A 232 -1.94 15.02 34.70
C GLU A 232 -1.18 13.97 33.88
N ARG A 233 -1.80 12.79 33.69
CA ARG A 233 -1.34 11.71 32.83
C ARG A 233 -1.14 12.13 31.37
N PHE A 234 -2.07 12.87 30.77
CA PHE A 234 -1.90 13.34 29.38
C PHE A 234 -0.77 14.36 29.29
N LYS A 235 -0.63 15.25 30.29
CA LYS A 235 0.48 16.21 30.34
C LYS A 235 1.83 15.51 30.45
N GLU A 236 1.92 14.43 31.23
CA GLU A 236 3.12 13.59 31.33
C GLU A 236 3.44 12.92 29.99
N ILE A 237 2.46 12.29 29.35
CA ILE A 237 2.63 11.63 28.04
C ILE A 237 3.02 12.65 26.97
N TYR A 238 2.38 13.82 26.92
CA TYR A 238 2.73 14.87 25.97
C TYR A 238 4.15 15.40 26.18
N LYS A 239 4.57 15.65 27.43
CA LYS A 239 5.96 16.03 27.75
C LYS A 239 6.95 14.96 27.29
N PHE A 240 6.60 13.69 27.51
CA PHE A 240 7.39 12.56 27.05
C PHE A 240 7.51 12.56 25.50
N ILE A 241 6.38 12.60 24.79
CA ILE A 241 6.33 12.66 23.32
C ILE A 241 7.19 13.81 22.80
N LYS A 242 7.01 15.01 23.37
CA LYS A 242 7.79 16.19 22.99
C LYS A 242 9.29 15.97 23.20
N SER A 243 9.71 15.41 24.34
CA SER A 243 11.13 15.16 24.61
C SER A 243 11.75 14.15 23.64
N GLU A 244 11.00 13.11 23.25
CA GLU A 244 11.46 12.09 22.31
C GLU A 244 11.51 12.67 20.89
N PHE A 245 10.54 13.50 20.52
CA PHE A 245 10.51 14.25 19.27
C PHE A 245 11.67 15.25 19.16
N ASP A 246 11.90 16.07 20.19
CA ASP A 246 13.02 17.02 20.26
C ASP A 246 14.38 16.30 20.20
N SER A 247 14.44 15.02 20.61
CA SER A 247 15.62 14.16 20.47
C SER A 247 15.84 13.61 19.04
N GLY A 248 14.96 13.95 18.09
CA GLY A 248 15.06 13.55 16.69
C GLY A 248 14.54 12.15 16.39
N LYS A 249 13.72 11.55 17.28
CA LYS A 249 13.12 10.24 17.02
C LYS A 249 12.00 10.32 16.01
N SER A 250 11.88 9.27 15.19
CA SER A 250 10.78 9.10 14.26
C SER A 250 9.45 8.91 14.98
N MET A 251 8.35 9.21 14.28
CA MET A 251 7.00 8.99 14.77
C MET A 251 6.77 7.55 15.25
N PHE A 252 7.29 6.56 14.52
CA PHE A 252 7.15 5.16 14.90
C PHE A 252 7.93 4.82 16.18
N GLU A 253 9.16 5.29 16.32
CA GLU A 253 9.95 5.08 17.55
C GLU A 253 9.28 5.71 18.78
N ILE A 254 8.64 6.87 18.61
CA ILE A 254 7.87 7.52 19.68
C ILE A 254 6.66 6.65 20.05
N LEU A 255 5.91 6.13 19.06
CA LEU A 255 4.78 5.22 19.29
C LEU A 255 5.21 3.94 20.01
N GLU A 256 6.35 3.35 19.64
CA GLU A 256 6.92 2.18 20.33
C GLU A 256 7.20 2.47 21.80
N LYS A 257 7.83 3.60 22.08
CA LYS A 257 8.14 4.02 23.45
C LYS A 257 6.90 4.33 24.28
N VAL A 258 5.91 4.99 23.68
CA VAL A 258 4.62 5.25 24.32
C VAL A 258 3.89 3.95 24.64
N ALA A 259 3.92 2.95 23.75
CA ALA A 259 3.36 1.63 24.01
C ALA A 259 4.07 0.94 25.20
N LYS A 260 5.41 0.96 25.24
CA LYS A 260 6.19 0.39 26.36
C LYS A 260 5.88 1.06 27.70
N LEU A 261 5.74 2.38 27.73
CA LEU A 261 5.35 3.11 28.95
C LEU A 261 4.01 2.68 29.53
N LYS A 262 3.06 2.22 28.70
CA LYS A 262 1.80 1.63 29.19
C LYS A 262 2.01 0.24 29.80
N VAL A 263 2.82 -0.61 29.17
CA VAL A 263 3.11 -1.98 29.65
C VAL A 263 3.78 -1.96 31.03
N ASP A 264 4.77 -1.07 31.23
CA ASP A 264 5.52 -1.00 32.49
C ASP A 264 4.67 -0.48 33.67
N LYS A 265 3.58 0.24 33.41
CA LYS A 265 2.68 0.78 34.46
C LYS A 265 1.50 -0.16 34.81
N THR A 266 1.37 -1.30 34.13
CA THR A 266 0.37 -2.34 34.42
C THR A 266 0.91 -3.56 35.18
N ALA A 267 2.20 -3.54 35.56
CA ALA A 267 2.88 -4.59 36.33
C ALA A 267 2.95 -4.26 37.83
#